data_AF-A0A2N3DNH4-F1
#
_entry.id   AF-A0A2N3DNH4-F1
#
_cell.length_a   1.000
_cell.length_b   1.000
_cell.length_c   1.000
_cell.angle_alpha   90.00
_cell.angle_beta   90.00
_cell.angle_gamma   90.00
#
_symmetry.space_group_name_H-M   'P 1'
#
loop_
_entity.id
_entity.type
_entity.pdbx_description
1 polymer ?
#
loop_
_entity_poly.entity_id
_entity_poly.type
_entity_poly.pdbx_seq_one_letter_code
_entity_poly.pdbx_strand_id
1 'polypeptide(L)'
;KAGFDRARPDMIAHLDAVSNASYPSGHATNTAVLYLLLAWLAPPRRRAPFWALAAAMIVLNGLSRIMLGVHWPTDVVGGTLLGATFAMLGAWAATPPAGRSSPRAFRA
;
A
#
# COMPACT_ATOMS: atom_id res chain seq x y z
N LYS A 1 6.51 8.08 -11.18
CA LYS A 1 7.71 7.28 -11.54
C LYS A 1 8.75 8.05 -12.33
N ALA A 2 8.38 9.12 -13.05
CA ALA A 2 9.28 9.95 -13.88
C ALA A 2 10.32 10.83 -13.13
N GLY A 3 10.77 10.43 -11.93
CA GLY A 3 11.73 11.20 -11.13
C GLY A 3 12.87 10.38 -10.49
N PHE A 4 12.81 9.05 -10.60
CA PHE A 4 13.86 8.14 -10.15
C PHE A 4 14.11 7.12 -11.25
N ASP A 5 15.13 7.36 -12.08
CA ASP A 5 15.47 6.49 -13.21
C ASP A 5 16.32 5.30 -12.75
N ARG A 6 15.75 4.50 -11.84
CA ARG A 6 16.42 3.31 -11.30
C ARG A 6 16.21 2.14 -12.25
N ALA A 7 17.29 1.65 -12.84
CA ALA A 7 17.30 0.43 -13.64
C ALA A 7 16.88 -0.81 -12.83
N ARG A 8 16.17 -1.74 -13.49
CA ARG A 8 15.74 -3.02 -12.89
C ARG A 8 16.93 -3.96 -12.74
N PRO A 9 16.87 -4.96 -11.85
CA PRO A 9 17.87 -6.02 -11.84
C PRO A 9 17.77 -6.87 -13.12
N ASP A 10 18.75 -6.78 -14.03
CA ASP A 10 18.76 -7.52 -15.30
C ASP A 10 19.49 -8.88 -15.20
N MET A 11 19.39 -9.56 -14.04
CA MET A 11 20.05 -10.85 -13.82
C MET A 11 19.27 -12.05 -14.39
N ILE A 12 17.99 -11.88 -14.71
CA ILE A 12 17.09 -12.94 -15.23
C ILE A 12 16.19 -12.33 -16.31
N ALA A 13 15.88 -13.09 -17.36
CA ALA A 13 14.91 -12.67 -18.37
C ALA A 13 13.56 -12.40 -17.70
N HIS A 14 13.07 -11.16 -17.83
CA HIS A 14 11.84 -10.73 -17.20
C HIS A 14 10.64 -11.43 -17.87
N LEU A 15 9.79 -12.08 -17.08
CA LEU A 15 8.55 -12.71 -17.55
C LEU A 15 7.47 -11.69 -17.96
N ASP A 16 7.61 -10.42 -17.56
CA ASP A 16 6.69 -9.33 -17.89
C ASP A 16 7.45 -8.15 -18.54
N ALA A 17 6.96 -7.69 -19.69
CA ALA A 17 7.45 -6.49 -20.35
C ALA A 17 6.91 -5.22 -19.66
N VAL A 18 7.59 -4.75 -18.61
CA VAL A 18 7.18 -3.54 -17.87
C VAL A 18 8.14 -2.38 -18.18
N SER A 19 7.72 -1.49 -19.07
CA SER A 19 8.47 -0.30 -19.53
C SER A 19 8.57 0.86 -18.53
N ASN A 20 8.11 0.67 -17.29
CA ASN A 20 8.07 1.70 -16.24
C ASN A 20 9.20 1.54 -15.22
N ALA A 21 9.78 2.66 -14.75
CA ALA A 21 10.87 2.73 -13.77
C ALA A 21 10.68 1.79 -12.56
N SER A 22 11.79 1.26 -12.03
CA SER A 22 11.77 0.24 -10.96
C SER A 22 11.24 0.77 -9.64
N TYR A 23 11.52 2.03 -9.34
CA TYR A 23 11.18 2.65 -8.07
C TYR A 23 9.98 3.62 -8.19
N PRO A 24 9.08 3.63 -7.19
CA PRO A 24 8.82 2.55 -6.22
C PRO A 24 8.11 1.36 -6.90
N SER A 25 8.07 0.20 -6.24
CA SER A 25 7.30 -0.94 -6.75
C SER A 25 5.80 -0.66 -6.68
N GLY A 26 5.13 -0.57 -7.84
CA GLY A 26 3.68 -0.30 -7.91
C GLY A 26 2.84 -1.42 -7.28
N HIS A 27 3.30 -2.68 -7.41
CA HIS A 27 2.65 -3.80 -6.75
C HIS A 27 2.80 -3.72 -5.22
N ALA A 28 3.99 -3.39 -4.71
CA ALA A 28 4.16 -3.18 -3.26
C ALA A 28 3.29 -2.03 -2.73
N THR A 29 3.22 -0.91 -3.46
CA THR A 29 2.33 0.22 -3.11
C THR A 29 0.87 -0.18 -3.10
N ASN A 30 0.36 -0.81 -4.17
CA ASN A 30 -1.06 -1.20 -4.25
C ASN A 30 -1.44 -2.24 -3.20
N THR A 31 -0.59 -3.24 -2.97
CA THR A 31 -0.79 -4.24 -1.92
C THR A 31 -0.86 -3.58 -0.54
N ALA A 32 0.08 -2.67 -0.23
CA ALA A 32 0.06 -1.97 1.05
C ALA A 32 -1.21 -1.11 1.22
N VAL A 33 -1.60 -0.31 0.22
CA VAL A 33 -2.83 0.51 0.30
C VAL A 33 -4.06 -0.35 0.55
N LEU A 34 -4.27 -1.38 -0.29
CA LEU A 34 -5.47 -2.20 -0.25
C LEU A 34 -5.62 -2.92 1.09
N TYR A 35 -4.58 -3.67 1.51
CA TYR A 35 -4.70 -4.51 2.68
C TYR A 35 -4.70 -3.72 3.99
N LEU A 36 -3.96 -2.61 4.08
CA LEU A 36 -3.99 -1.75 5.27
C LEU A 36 -5.35 -1.05 5.42
N LEU A 37 -5.96 -0.60 4.32
CA LEU A 37 -7.32 -0.02 4.36
C LEU A 37 -8.37 -1.06 4.73
N LEU A 38 -8.30 -2.27 4.19
CA LEU A 38 -9.20 -3.37 4.57
C LEU A 38 -9.07 -3.72 6.05
N ALA A 39 -7.85 -3.77 6.58
CA ALA A 39 -7.62 -3.98 8.01
C ALA A 39 -8.12 -2.82 8.88
N TRP A 40 -8.04 -1.59 8.38
CA TRP A 40 -8.56 -0.43 9.07
C TRP A 40 -10.10 -0.42 9.13
N LEU A 41 -10.76 -0.77 8.01
CA LEU A 41 -12.23 -0.85 7.87
C LEU A 41 -12.85 -2.08 8.52
N ALA A 42 -12.05 -3.09 8.86
CA ALA A 42 -12.55 -4.32 9.46
C ALA A 42 -13.29 -4.03 10.79
N PRO A 43 -14.41 -4.73 11.07
CA PRO A 43 -15.13 -4.58 12.33
C PRO A 43 -14.21 -4.82 13.53
N PRO A 44 -14.39 -4.11 14.67
CA PRO A 44 -13.47 -4.23 15.82
C PRO A 44 -13.19 -5.67 16.26
N ARG A 45 -14.22 -6.52 16.25
CA ARG A 45 -14.14 -7.95 16.62
C ARG A 45 -13.30 -8.80 15.65
N ARG A 46 -13.08 -8.34 14.41
CA ARG A 46 -12.31 -9.03 13.36
C ARG A 46 -11.07 -8.26 12.94
N ARG A 47 -10.70 -7.18 13.64
CA ARG A 47 -9.61 -6.30 13.20
C ARG A 47 -8.25 -7.01 13.23
N ALA A 48 -7.98 -7.76 14.29
CA ALA A 48 -6.72 -8.49 14.46
C ALA A 48 -6.40 -9.47 13.31
N PRO A 49 -7.29 -10.38 12.89
CA PRO A 49 -7.01 -11.27 11.76
C PRO A 49 -6.82 -10.53 10.43
N PHE A 50 -7.49 -9.39 10.21
CA PHE A 50 -7.27 -8.60 9.01
C PHE A 50 -5.90 -7.89 9.01
N TRP A 51 -5.43 -7.43 10.16
CA TRP A 51 -4.05 -6.91 10.28
C TRP A 51 -3.00 -8.00 10.03
N ALA A 52 -3.23 -9.21 10.54
CA ALA A 52 -2.36 -10.35 10.27
C ALA A 52 -2.35 -10.70 8.78
N LEU A 53 -3.53 -10.74 8.14
CA LEU A 53 -3.65 -10.95 6.70
C LEU A 53 -2.93 -9.87 5.90
N ALA A 54 -3.05 -8.60 6.30
CA ALA A 54 -2.38 -7.49 5.64
C ALA A 54 -0.86 -7.62 5.70
N ALA A 55 -0.33 -7.94 6.87
CA ALA A 55 1.10 -8.17 7.05
C ALA A 55 1.59 -9.35 6.17
N ALA A 56 0.86 -10.47 6.19
CA ALA A 56 1.18 -11.63 5.37
C ALA A 56 1.20 -11.27 3.88
N MET A 57 0.17 -10.61 3.36
CA MET A 57 0.09 -10.28 1.93
C MET A 57 1.15 -9.28 1.48
N ILE A 58 1.52 -8.31 2.31
CA ILE A 58 2.62 -7.38 2.02
C ILE A 58 3.95 -8.14 1.92
N VAL A 59 4.22 -9.05 2.86
CA VAL A 59 5.45 -9.86 2.87
C VAL A 59 5.49 -10.81 1.67
N LEU A 60 4.42 -11.57 1.42
CA LEU A 60 4.36 -12.50 0.29
C LEU A 60 4.55 -11.77 -1.04
N ASN A 61 3.87 -10.64 -1.26
CA ASN A 61 4.06 -9.85 -2.47
C ASN A 61 5.50 -9.33 -2.59
N GLY A 62 6.08 -8.83 -1.50
CA GLY A 62 7.47 -8.37 -1.48
C GLY A 62 8.45 -9.47 -1.89
N LEU A 63 8.31 -10.66 -1.30
CA LEU A 63 9.13 -11.83 -1.64
C LEU A 63 8.95 -12.24 -3.11
N SER A 64 7.71 -12.31 -3.61
CA SER A 64 7.47 -12.63 -5.03
C SER A 64 8.18 -11.66 -5.97
N ARG A 65 8.20 -10.36 -5.66
CA ARG A 65 8.87 -9.36 -6.52
C ARG A 65 10.39 -9.45 -6.50
N ILE A 66 10.97 -9.82 -5.36
CA ILE A 66 12.42 -10.05 -5.24
C ILE A 66 12.80 -11.35 -5.95
N MET A 67 12.06 -12.44 -5.73
CA MET A 67 12.34 -13.76 -6.32
C MET A 67 12.19 -13.78 -7.84
N LEU A 68 11.25 -13.02 -8.39
CA LEU A 68 11.11 -12.84 -9.84
C LEU A 68 12.21 -11.96 -10.44
N GLY A 69 13.11 -11.38 -9.64
CA GLY A 69 14.19 -10.51 -10.10
C GLY A 69 13.73 -9.14 -10.62
N VAL A 70 12.43 -8.83 -10.55
CA VAL A 70 11.86 -7.63 -11.18
C VAL A 70 12.05 -6.34 -10.37
N HIS A 71 12.39 -6.45 -9.08
CA HIS A 71 12.54 -5.33 -8.16
C HIS A 71 13.67 -5.55 -7.15
N TRP A 72 14.37 -4.46 -6.82
CA TRP A 72 15.29 -4.46 -5.69
C TRP A 72 14.51 -4.53 -4.37
N PRO A 73 15.07 -5.11 -3.28
CA PRO A 73 14.44 -5.08 -1.96
C PRO A 73 14.06 -3.67 -1.50
N THR A 74 14.87 -2.67 -1.85
CA THR A 74 14.61 -1.25 -1.57
C THR A 74 13.41 -0.69 -2.34
N ASP A 75 13.11 -1.19 -3.54
CA ASP A 75 11.92 -0.79 -4.31
C ASP A 75 10.64 -1.30 -3.66
N VAL A 76 10.69 -2.49 -3.07
CA VAL A 76 9.60 -3.08 -2.29
C VAL A 76 9.37 -2.29 -1.01
N VAL A 77 10.42 -2.00 -0.26
CA VAL A 77 10.33 -1.19 0.98
C VAL A 77 9.76 0.20 0.67
N GLY A 78 10.30 0.88 -0.34
CA GLY A 78 9.81 2.20 -0.75
C GLY A 78 8.35 2.18 -1.22
N GLY A 79 7.97 1.14 -1.98
CA GLY A 79 6.59 0.95 -2.40
C GLY A 79 5.62 0.71 -1.24
N THR A 80 5.99 -0.15 -0.29
CA THR A 80 5.19 -0.45 0.91
C THR A 80 5.01 0.78 1.79
N LEU A 81 6.08 1.56 2.02
CA LEU A 81 6.00 2.80 2.81
C LEU A 81 5.08 3.83 2.15
N LEU A 82 5.22 4.03 0.84
CA LEU A 82 4.34 4.93 0.09
C LEU A 82 2.88 4.50 0.20
N GLY A 83 2.61 3.20 0.07
CA GLY A 83 1.26 2.67 0.20
C GLY A 83 0.68 2.81 1.62
N ALA A 84 1.51 2.64 2.65
CA ALA A 84 1.10 2.90 4.03
C ALA A 84 0.72 4.38 4.26
N THR A 85 1.49 5.32 3.70
CA THR A 85 1.15 6.75 3.76
C THR A 85 -0.22 7.03 3.15
N PHE A 86 -0.51 6.49 1.96
CA PHE A 86 -1.82 6.65 1.33
C PHE A 86 -2.96 6.02 2.15
N ALA A 87 -2.74 4.82 2.71
CA ALA A 87 -3.74 4.19 3.58
C ALA A 87 -4.03 5.05 4.82
N MET A 88 -3.01 5.62 5.46
CA MET A 88 -3.17 6.52 6.61
C MET A 88 -3.92 7.80 6.24
N LEU A 89 -3.60 8.42 5.09
CA LEU A 89 -4.30 9.60 4.60
C LEU A 89 -5.78 9.30 4.29
N GLY A 90 -6.05 8.16 3.65
CA GLY A 90 -7.41 7.71 3.37
C GLY A 90 -8.23 7.47 4.65
N ALA A 91 -7.63 6.79 5.63
CA ALA A 91 -8.24 6.59 6.95
C ALA A 91 -8.52 7.93 7.65
N TRP A 92 -7.56 8.86 7.66
CA TRP A 92 -7.74 10.19 8.25
C TRP A 92 -8.85 10.99 7.57
N ALA A 93 -8.92 10.97 6.24
CA ALA A 93 -9.99 11.63 5.49
C ALA A 93 -11.37 11.02 5.78
N ALA A 94 -11.44 9.70 5.99
CA ALA A 94 -12.68 8.98 6.30
C ALA A 94 -13.14 9.14 7.77
N THR A 95 -12.23 9.48 8.70
CA THR A 95 -12.57 9.86 10.08
C THR A 95 -12.12 11.28 10.39
N PRO A 96 -12.83 12.32 9.90
CA PRO A 96 -12.52 13.70 10.25
C PRO A 96 -12.52 13.88 11.77
N PRO A 97 -11.57 14.66 12.35
CA PRO A 97 -11.56 14.95 13.77
C PRO A 97 -12.92 15.51 14.22
N ALA A 98 -13.35 15.11 15.42
CA ALA A 98 -14.69 15.30 16.00
C ALA A 98 -15.15 16.77 16.17
N GLY A 99 -14.46 17.76 15.60
CA GLY A 99 -14.81 19.18 15.62
C GLY A 99 -15.75 19.65 14.50
N ARG A 100 -16.32 18.75 13.70
CA ARG A 100 -17.30 19.08 12.64
C ARG A 100 -18.68 18.53 12.98
N SER A 101 -19.14 18.71 14.21
CA SER A 101 -20.57 18.65 14.53
C SER A 101 -21.22 19.93 14.01
N SER A 102 -21.62 19.94 12.74
CA SER A 102 -22.60 20.91 12.26
C SER A 102 -23.83 20.82 13.17
N PRO A 103 -24.23 21.90 13.87
CA PRO A 103 -25.44 21.89 14.66
C PRO A 103 -26.59 21.57 13.72
N ARG A 104 -27.24 20.41 13.93
CA ARG A 104 -28.53 20.14 13.30
C ARG A 104 -29.46 21.24 13.79
N ALA A 105 -29.73 22.22 12.92
CA ALA A 105 -30.82 23.16 13.13
C ALA A 105 -32.11 22.34 13.17
N PHE A 106 -32.52 22.01 14.38
CA PHE A 106 -33.89 21.60 14.68
C PHE A 106 -34.77 22.80 14.34
N ARG A 107 -35.37 22.78 13.16
CA ARG A 107 -36.52 23.63 12.87
C ARG A 107 -37.76 22.78 13.11
N ALA A 108 -38.56 23.32 14.04
CA ALA A 108 -39.88 22.89 14.45
C ALA A 108 -40.90 22.98 13.31
#